data_AF-A0A256GUP6-F1
#
_entry.id   AF-A0A256GUP6-F1
#
_cell.length_a   1.000
_cell.length_b   1.000
_cell.length_c   1.000
_cell.angle_alpha   90.00
_cell.angle_beta   90.00
_cell.angle_gamma   90.00
#
_symmetry.space_group_name_H-M   'P 1'
#
loop_
_entity.id
_entity.type
_entity.pdbx_description
1 polymer ?
#
loop_
_entity_poly.entity_id
_entity_poly.type
_entity_poly.pdbx_seq_one_letter_code
_entity_poly.pdbx_strand_id
1 'polypeptide(L)' 'MKMTEARLRVLRRLDRAEGPTILVGPELTTARSLSNGLAQYHGHNHYSITEAGRAALRERE' A
#
# COMPACT_ATOMS: atom_id res chain seq x y z
N MET A 1 -10.65 -4.78 9.34
CA MET A 1 -10.48 -3.33 9.14
C MET A 1 -11.08 -2.95 7.79
N LYS A 2 -11.82 -1.84 7.64
CA LYS A 2 -12.44 -1.46 6.35
C LYS A 2 -11.39 -0.91 5.36
N MET A 3 -11.46 -1.37 4.11
CA MET A 3 -10.66 -0.84 3.00
C MET A 3 -11.29 0.49 2.54
N THR A 4 -10.54 1.59 2.65
CA THR A 4 -10.99 2.94 2.27
C THR A 4 -10.42 3.34 0.90
N GLU A 5 -11.02 4.33 0.24
CA GLU A 5 -10.50 4.87 -1.03
C GLU A 5 -9.06 5.39 -0.94
N ALA A 6 -8.68 5.97 0.20
CA ALA A 6 -7.30 6.38 0.43
C ALA A 6 -6.34 5.17 0.42
N ARG A 7 -6.74 4.06 1.07
CA ARG A 7 -5.94 2.83 1.12
C ARG A 7 -5.84 2.16 -0.25
N LEU A 8 -6.93 2.09 -1.00
CA LEU A 8 -6.93 1.57 -2.37
C LEU A 8 -6.01 2.38 -3.28
N ARG A 9 -6.05 3.73 -3.19
CA ARG A 9 -5.14 4.58 -3.97
C ARG A 9 -3.67 4.30 -3.67
N VAL A 10 -3.29 4.16 -2.39
CA VAL A 10 -1.92 3.81 -2.03
C VAL A 10 -1.55 2.42 -2.53
N LEU A 11 -2.43 1.42 -2.37
CA LEU A 11 -2.16 0.07 -2.88
C LEU A 11 -1.99 0.06 -4.40
N ARG A 12 -2.86 0.72 -5.17
CA ARG A 12 -2.72 0.83 -6.64
C ARG A 12 -1.40 1.50 -7.05
N ARG A 13 -0.97 2.51 -6.31
CA ARG A 13 0.33 3.16 -6.55
C ARG A 13 1.49 2.18 -6.31
N LEU A 14 1.44 1.42 -5.22
CA LEU A 14 2.47 0.43 -4.89
C LEU A 14 2.46 -0.77 -5.85
N ASP A 15 1.31 -1.16 -6.39
CA ASP A 15 1.17 -2.26 -7.35
C ASP A 15 1.75 -1.93 -8.72
N ARG A 16 1.61 -0.67 -9.15
CA ARG A 16 2.18 -0.18 -10.42
C ARG A 16 3.69 0.07 -10.37
N ALA A 17 4.28 0.06 -9.18
CA ALA A 17 5.70 0.30 -9.01
C ALA A 17 6.50 -1.00 -9.22
N GLU A 18 7.63 -0.92 -9.92
CA GLU A 18 8.53 -2.06 -10.15
C GLU A 18 9.35 -2.43 -8.90
N GLY A 19 9.24 -1.65 -7.80
CA GLY A 19 9.98 -1.87 -6.57
C GLY A 19 9.52 -0.98 -5.41
N PRO A 20 10.31 -0.92 -4.30
CA PRO A 20 10.00 -0.08 -3.15
C PRO A 20 9.82 1.39 -3.55
N THR A 21 8.67 1.95 -3.20
CA THR A 21 8.27 3.32 -3.53
C THR A 21 8.35 4.21 -2.29
N ILE A 22 8.97 5.38 -2.43
CA ILE A 22 8.96 6.41 -1.38
C ILE A 22 7.56 7.02 -1.28
N LEU A 23 6.99 6.97 -0.07
CA LEU A 23 5.72 7.62 0.24
C LEU A 23 5.94 8.82 1.16
N VAL A 24 5.20 9.89 0.93
CA VAL A 24 5.30 11.14 1.70
C VAL A 24 3.92 11.66 2.08
N GLY A 25 3.87 12.53 3.09
CA GLY A 25 2.63 13.20 3.50
C GLY A 25 1.49 12.23 3.83
N PRO A 26 0.26 12.47 3.34
CA PRO A 26 -0.91 11.63 3.64
C PRO A 26 -0.76 10.17 3.18
N GLU A 27 0.00 9.90 2.11
CA GLU A 27 0.21 8.53 1.62
C GLU A 27 1.07 7.72 2.58
N LEU A 28 2.10 8.34 3.18
CA LEU A 28 2.91 7.69 4.21
C LEU A 28 2.06 7.29 5.42
N THR A 29 1.23 8.20 5.92
CA THR A 29 0.30 7.92 7.02
C THR A 29 -0.67 6.80 6.64
N THR A 30 -1.17 6.83 5.40
CA THR A 30 -2.08 5.80 4.90
C THR A 30 -1.40 4.44 4.79
N ALA A 31 -0.18 4.38 4.27
CA ALA A 31 0.60 3.15 4.13
C ALA A 31 0.95 2.53 5.47
N ARG A 32 1.31 3.35 6.47
CA ARG A 32 1.48 2.88 7.85
C ARG A 32 0.19 2.28 8.43
N SER A 33 -0.96 2.76 7.97
CA SER A 33 -2.27 2.23 8.37
C SER A 33 -2.72 0.99 7.59
N LEU A 34 -1.98 0.57 6.55
CA LEU A 34 -2.25 -0.67 5.80
C LEU A 34 -1.82 -1.86 6.66
N SER A 35 -2.65 -2.19 7.65
CA SER A 35 -2.47 -3.36 8.51
C SER A 35 -2.73 -4.67 7.76
N ASN A 36 -2.44 -5.81 8.41
CA ASN A 36 -2.51 -7.16 7.85
C ASN A 36 -1.51 -7.45 6.73
N GLY A 37 -0.39 -6.72 6.70
CA GLY A 37 0.70 -6.99 5.76
C GLY A 37 0.31 -6.73 4.31
N LEU A 38 -0.59 -5.77 4.02
CA LEU A 38 -0.94 -5.39 2.65
C LEU A 38 0.14 -4.54 1.96
N ALA A 39 0.99 -3.89 2.75
CA ALA A 39 2.19 -3.22 2.31
C ALA A 39 3.36 -3.60 3.22
N GLN A 40 4.56 -3.69 2.65
CA GLN A 40 5.80 -3.99 3.36
C GLN A 40 6.66 -2.73 3.44
N TYR A 41 7.19 -2.44 4.63
CA TYR A 41 8.10 -1.33 4.87
C TYR A 41 9.56 -1.78 4.68
N HIS A 42 10.37 -0.96 4.00
CA HIS A 42 11.78 -1.23 3.70
C HIS A 42 12.77 -0.25 4.34
N GLY A 43 12.31 0.73 5.12
CA GLY A 43 13.17 1.82 5.63
C GLY A 43 12.96 3.13 4.88
N HIS A 44 13.31 4.27 5.50
CA HIS A 44 13.29 5.60 4.87
C HIS A 44 12.01 5.92 4.07
N ASN A 45 10.84 5.59 4.64
CA ASN A 45 9.52 5.75 3.99
C ASN A 45 9.32 4.97 2.68
N HIS A 46 10.14 3.97 2.39
CA HIS A 46 9.95 3.08 1.25
C HIS A 46 8.98 1.96 1.59
N TYR A 47 8.01 1.73 0.70
CA TYR A 47 7.02 0.67 0.82
C TYR A 47 6.88 -0.08 -0.50
N SER A 48 6.60 -1.38 -0.44
CA SER A 48 6.14 -2.17 -1.59
C SER A 48 4.78 -2.79 -1.28
N ILE A 49 4.00 -3.11 -2.32
CA ILE A 49 2.81 -3.93 -2.14
C ILE A 49 3.23 -5.37 -1.83
N THR A 50 2.43 -6.09 -1.05
CA THR A 50 2.59 -7.53 -0.83
C THR A 50 1.61 -8.33 -1.69
N GLU A 51 1.75 -9.65 -1.70
CA GLU A 51 0.76 -10.53 -2.35
C GLU A 51 -0.65 -10.40 -1.75
N ALA A 52 -0.76 -10.22 -0.43
CA ALA A 52 -2.04 -9.94 0.22
C ALA A 52 -2.62 -8.58 -0.21
N GLY A 53 -1.76 -7.57 -0.37
CA GLY A 53 -2.14 -6.26 -0.91
C GLY A 53 -2.70 -6.37 -2.32
N ARG A 54 -2.03 -7.15 -3.19
CA ARG A 54 -2.49 -7.40 -4.56
C ARG A 54 -3.81 -8.15 -4.62
N ALA A 55 -3.98 -9.19 -3.79
CA ALA A 55 -5.25 -9.91 -3.70
C ALA A 55 -6.39 -8.98 -3.26
N ALA A 56 -6.15 -8.15 -2.25
CA ALA A 56 -7.13 -7.20 -1.75
C ALA A 56 -7.53 -6.12 -2.78
N LEU A 57 -6.62 -5.75 -3.70
CA LEU A 57 -6.96 -4.90 -4.85
C LEU A 57 -7.88 -5.63 -5.83
N ARG A 58 -7.54 -6.86 -6.22
CA ARG A 58 -8.33 -7.65 -7.18
C ARG A 58 -9.74 -7.96 -6.71
N GLU A 59 -9.96 -8.17 -5.42
CA GLU A 59 -11.31 -8.39 -4.86
C GLU A 59 -12.23 -7.14 -4.93
N ARG A 60 -11.67 -5.98 -5.29
CA ARG A 60 -12.36 -4.68 -5.32
C ARG A 60 -12.50 -4.07 -6.70
N GLU A 61 -11.85 -4.67 -7.71
CA GLU A 61 -11.93 -4.28 -9.13
C GLU A 61 -12.80 -5.29 -9.88
#